data_AF-A0A7V0MYH2-F1
#
_entry.id   AF-A0A7V0MYH2-F1
#
_cell.length_a   1.000
_cell.length_b   1.000
_cell.length_c   1.000
_cell.angle_alpha   90.00
_cell.angle_beta   90.00
_cell.angle_gamma   90.00
#
_symmetry.space_group_name_H-M   'P 1'
#
loop_
_entity.id
_entity.type
_entity.pdbx_description
1 polymer ?
#
loop_
_entity_poly.entity_id
_entity_poly.type
_entity_poly.pdbx_seq_one_letter_code
_entity_poly.pdbx_strand_id
1 'polypeptide(L)'
;MDKLRILAVSAHPGDLEILCGGTLAKYTKLGHKVIVAHLLNGNKGHYEMDSKELARVRKEEAENAAQIIGTEILSLGFSDGELFSNLETRKKVIDLIRQVKPDVIITYTPRDICQIPYY
;
A
#
# COMPACT_ATOMS: atom_id res chain seq x y z
N MET A 1 -11.93 -1.52 24.66
CA MET A 1 -11.70 -0.65 23.50
C MET A 1 -12.06 -1.46 22.27
N ASP A 2 -12.91 -0.93 21.40
CA ASP A 2 -13.41 -1.71 20.26
C ASP A 2 -12.30 -2.03 19.25
N LYS A 3 -12.39 -3.21 18.64
CA LYS A 3 -11.41 -3.71 17.67
C LYS A 3 -11.61 -2.99 16.34
N LEU A 4 -10.79 -1.97 16.10
CA LEU A 4 -10.74 -1.26 14.82
C LEU A 4 -10.20 -2.12 13.66
N ARG A 5 -10.66 -1.78 12.44
CA ARG A 5 -10.13 -2.18 11.15
C ARG A 5 -9.40 -0.99 10.52
N ILE A 6 -8.08 -1.10 10.42
CA ILE A 6 -7.22 -0.05 9.87
C ILE A 6 -6.84 -0.46 8.45
N LEU A 7 -7.07 0.44 7.50
CA LEU A 7 -6.57 0.32 6.12
C LEU A 7 -5.49 1.36 5.89
N ALA A 8 -4.25 0.93 5.72
CA ALA A 8 -3.17 1.78 5.27
C ALA A 8 -3.00 1.61 3.76
N VAL A 9 -3.06 2.70 2.99
CA VAL A 9 -2.97 2.67 1.52
C VAL A 9 -1.85 3.59 1.02
N SER A 10 -0.95 3.04 0.22
CA SER A 10 0.13 3.77 -0.46
C SER A 10 0.18 3.45 -1.96
N ALA A 11 1.08 4.13 -2.67
CA ALA A 11 1.33 3.88 -4.07
C ALA A 11 2.14 2.58 -4.24
N HIS A 12 3.35 2.50 -3.69
CA HIS A 12 4.29 1.42 -3.94
C HIS A 12 4.39 0.43 -2.77
N PRO A 13 4.83 -0.81 -3.04
CA PRO A 13 5.28 -1.72 -1.99
C PRO A 13 6.48 -1.12 -1.24
N GLY A 14 6.45 -1.13 0.10
CA GLY A 14 7.52 -0.58 0.94
C GLY A 14 7.28 0.83 1.48
N ASP A 15 6.36 1.59 0.88
CA ASP A 15 6.10 2.97 1.31
C ASP A 15 5.57 3.04 2.74
N LEU A 16 4.65 2.15 3.12
CA LEU A 16 4.00 2.19 4.44
C LEU A 16 4.90 1.69 5.56
N GLU A 17 5.81 0.77 5.26
CA GLU A 17 6.87 0.31 6.13
C GLU A 17 7.78 1.47 6.53
N ILE A 18 8.16 2.31 5.56
CA ILE A 18 9.00 3.51 5.77
C ILE A 18 8.22 4.59 6.51
N LEU A 19 7.01 4.91 6.05
CA LEU A 19 6.25 6.07 6.53
C LEU A 19 5.61 5.85 7.89
N CYS A 20 5.12 4.64 8.16
CA CYS A 20 4.31 4.38 9.36
C CYS A 20 4.40 2.94 9.91
N GLY A 21 5.42 2.15 9.55
CA GLY A 21 5.54 0.74 9.95
C GLY A 21 5.46 0.52 11.47
N GLY A 22 6.06 1.41 12.27
CA GLY A 22 5.96 1.36 13.74
C GLY A 22 4.53 1.57 14.26
N THR A 23 3.75 2.44 13.62
CA THR A 23 2.33 2.67 13.94
C THR A 23 1.49 1.45 13.58
N LEU A 24 1.73 0.84 12.41
CA LEU A 24 1.06 -0.39 12.00
C LEU A 24 1.33 -1.53 12.99
N ALA A 25 2.60 -1.75 13.33
CA ALA A 25 3.01 -2.74 14.33
C ALA A 25 2.39 -2.50 15.71
N LYS A 26 2.16 -1.23 16.09
CA LYS A 26 1.48 -0.89 17.34
C LYS A 26 0.00 -1.29 17.29
N TYR A 27 -0.69 -0.98 16.19
CA TYR A 27 -2.10 -1.38 16.03
C TYR A 27 -2.26 -2.90 16.01
N THR A 28 -1.38 -3.64 15.33
CA THR A 28 -1.40 -5.12 15.33
C THR A 28 -1.14 -5.68 16.73
N LYS A 29 -0.19 -5.13 17.50
CA LYS A 29 0.08 -5.54 18.90
C LYS A 29 -1.08 -5.28 19.86
N LEU A 30 -1.84 -4.21 19.64
CA LEU A 30 -3.10 -3.93 20.35
C LEU A 30 -4.25 -4.85 19.86
N GLY A 31 -3.97 -5.67 18.87
CA GLY A 31 -4.83 -6.69 18.29
C GLY A 31 -5.92 -6.12 17.38
N HIS A 32 -5.72 -4.92 16.84
CA HIS A 32 -6.58 -4.40 15.78
C HIS A 32 -6.33 -5.16 14.47
N LYS A 33 -7.32 -5.17 13.57
CA LYS A 33 -7.13 -5.75 12.23
C LYS A 33 -6.48 -4.67 11.35
N VAL A 34 -5.27 -4.92 10.88
CA VAL A 34 -4.51 -3.98 10.05
C VAL A 34 -4.29 -4.57 8.67
N ILE A 35 -4.67 -3.81 7.65
CA ILE A 35 -4.50 -4.15 6.23
C ILE A 35 -3.62 -3.08 5.62
N VAL A 36 -2.53 -3.51 4.99
CA VAL A 36 -1.66 -2.70 4.14
C VAL A 36 -2.08 -2.94 2.70
N ALA A 37 -2.27 -1.88 1.94
CA ALA A 37 -2.60 -1.97 0.53
C ALA A 37 -1.71 -1.04 -0.29
N HIS A 38 -1.13 -1.56 -1.37
CA HIS A 38 -0.41 -0.75 -2.34
C HIS A 38 -1.11 -0.82 -3.70
N LEU A 39 -1.18 0.32 -4.38
CA LEU A 39 -1.87 0.40 -5.67
C LEU A 39 -1.00 -0.17 -6.80
N LEU A 40 0.30 0.07 -6.73
CA LEU A 40 1.30 -0.28 -7.73
C LEU A 40 2.04 -1.56 -7.35
N ASN A 41 2.63 -2.25 -8.33
CA ASN A 41 3.37 -3.50 -8.11
C ASN A 41 4.90 -3.30 -7.94
N GLY A 42 5.44 -2.09 -8.08
CA GLY A 42 6.87 -1.82 -7.88
C GLY A 42 7.75 -2.22 -9.07
N ASN A 43 7.17 -2.46 -10.25
CA ASN A 43 7.85 -3.08 -11.39
C ASN A 43 8.81 -2.17 -12.17
N LYS A 44 9.01 -0.90 -11.77
CA LYS A 44 9.97 0.02 -12.42
C LYS A 44 10.93 0.68 -11.42
N GLY A 45 11.01 0.16 -10.19
CA GLY A 45 11.85 0.70 -9.13
C GLY A 45 13.34 0.32 -9.19
N HIS A 46 13.81 -0.37 -10.23
CA HIS A 46 15.20 -0.83 -10.36
C HIS A 46 15.76 -0.53 -11.76
N TYR A 47 17.06 -0.21 -11.84
CA TYR A 47 17.73 0.17 -13.10
C TYR A 47 18.14 -1.00 -14.01
N GLU A 48 18.11 -2.24 -13.51
CA GLU A 48 18.79 -3.38 -14.16
C GLU A 48 17.89 -4.62 -14.21
N MET A 49 17.12 -4.86 -13.14
CA MET A 49 16.20 -5.99 -13.07
C MET A 49 15.03 -5.83 -14.05
N ASP A 50 14.65 -6.93 -14.71
CA ASP A 50 13.47 -6.94 -15.57
C ASP A 50 12.20 -6.60 -14.79
N SER A 51 11.26 -5.92 -15.44
CA SER A 51 10.04 -5.43 -14.82
C SER A 51 9.17 -6.55 -14.23
N LYS A 52 9.06 -7.71 -14.90
CA LYS A 52 8.26 -8.84 -14.39
C LYS A 52 8.95 -9.52 -13.22
N GLU A 53 10.27 -9.68 -13.31
CA GLU A 53 11.06 -10.23 -12.22
C GLU A 53 10.97 -9.34 -10.98
N LEU A 54 11.14 -8.03 -11.15
CA LEU A 54 11.05 -7.07 -10.06
C LEU A 54 9.67 -7.05 -9.41
N ALA A 55 8.59 -7.11 -10.19
CA ALA A 55 7.23 -7.20 -9.65
C ALA A 55 7.04 -8.43 -8.75
N ARG A 56 7.62 -9.57 -9.12
CA ARG A 56 7.57 -10.80 -8.31
C ARG A 56 8.37 -10.63 -7.01
N VAL A 57 9.59 -10.11 -7.11
CA VAL A 57 10.46 -9.87 -5.95
C VAL A 57 9.80 -8.90 -4.96
N ARG A 58 9.28 -7.77 -5.45
CA ARG A 58 8.58 -6.76 -4.65
C ARG A 58 7.33 -7.31 -3.96
N LYS A 59 6.60 -8.21 -4.62
CA LYS A 59 5.47 -8.91 -4.01
C LYS A 59 5.94 -9.78 -2.83
N GLU A 60 6.99 -10.58 -3.01
CA GLU A 60 7.54 -11.43 -1.95
C GLU A 60 8.05 -10.60 -0.77
N GLU A 61 8.69 -9.47 -1.04
CA GLU A 61 9.16 -8.55 0.01
C GLU A 61 8.00 -7.91 0.77
N ALA A 62 6.92 -7.51 0.09
CA ALA A 62 5.72 -6.98 0.74
C ALA A 62 5.03 -8.02 1.62
N GLU A 63 4.94 -9.27 1.15
CA GLU A 63 4.39 -10.39 1.92
C GLU A 63 5.24 -10.67 3.18
N ASN A 64 6.57 -10.67 3.05
CA ASN A 64 7.48 -10.85 4.17
C ASN A 64 7.38 -9.69 5.18
N ALA A 65 7.31 -8.44 4.71
CA ALA A 65 7.13 -7.26 5.57
C ALA A 65 5.81 -7.34 6.35
N ALA A 66 4.72 -7.72 5.68
CA ALA A 66 3.42 -7.90 6.30
C ALA A 66 3.43 -8.98 7.39
N GLN A 67 4.13 -10.10 7.17
CA GLN A 67 4.33 -11.14 8.19
C GLN A 67 5.09 -10.61 9.42
N ILE A 68 6.15 -9.84 9.21
CA ILE A 68 6.95 -9.25 10.30
C ILE A 68 6.12 -8.26 11.14
N ILE A 69 5.31 -7.42 10.49
CA ILE A 69 4.50 -6.39 11.16
C ILE A 69 3.21 -6.99 11.75
N GLY A 70 2.73 -8.11 11.21
CA GLY A 70 1.49 -8.77 11.58
C GLY A 70 0.25 -8.19 10.88
N THR A 71 0.40 -7.74 9.64
CA THR A 71 -0.68 -7.15 8.82
C THR A 71 -1.14 -8.09 7.72
N GLU A 72 -2.36 -7.90 7.21
CA GLU A 72 -2.76 -8.41 5.90
C GLU A 72 -2.20 -7.49 4.81
N ILE A 73 -1.91 -8.03 3.62
CA ILE A 73 -1.39 -7.28 2.47
C ILE A 73 -2.31 -7.45 1.26
N LEU A 74 -2.58 -6.36 0.55
CA LEU A 74 -3.35 -6.32 -0.69
C LEU A 74 -2.62 -5.49 -1.74
N SER A 75 -2.75 -5.90 -3.01
CA SER A 75 -2.22 -5.16 -4.16
C SER A 75 -3.30 -4.96 -5.21
N LEU A 76 -3.42 -3.75 -5.77
CA LEU A 76 -4.29 -3.51 -6.94
C LEU A 76 -3.57 -3.77 -8.28
N GLY A 77 -2.26 -3.99 -8.24
CA GLY A 77 -1.48 -4.50 -9.37
C GLY A 77 -1.28 -3.52 -10.54
N PHE A 78 -1.44 -2.22 -10.33
CA PHE A 78 -1.11 -1.23 -11.36
C PHE A 78 0.41 -1.22 -11.62
N SER A 79 0.82 -0.90 -12.85
CA SER A 79 2.25 -0.73 -13.17
C SER A 79 2.75 0.62 -12.64
N ASP A 80 4.00 0.67 -12.20
CA ASP A 80 4.64 1.90 -11.78
C ASP A 80 4.63 2.96 -12.90
N GLY A 81 4.40 4.22 -12.52
CA GLY A 81 4.32 5.35 -13.46
C GLY A 81 3.04 5.41 -14.30
N GLU A 82 2.11 4.46 -14.16
CA GLU A 82 0.89 4.35 -14.96
C GLU A 82 -0.40 4.51 -14.13
N LEU A 83 -0.27 5.02 -12.90
CA LEU A 83 -1.41 5.30 -12.03
C LEU A 83 -1.97 6.70 -12.29
N PHE A 84 -3.20 6.76 -12.79
CA PHE A 84 -3.89 8.02 -13.08
C PHE A 84 -5.09 8.24 -12.16
N SER A 85 -5.37 9.51 -11.86
CA SER A 85 -6.58 9.93 -11.13
C SER A 85 -7.79 9.93 -12.07
N ASN A 86 -8.25 8.73 -12.44
CA ASN A 86 -9.39 8.52 -13.33
C ASN A 86 -10.47 7.66 -12.66
N LEU A 87 -11.59 7.46 -13.37
CA LEU A 87 -12.73 6.69 -12.84
C LEU A 87 -12.40 5.21 -12.63
N GLU A 88 -11.56 4.62 -13.47
CA GLU A 88 -11.17 3.21 -13.36
C GLU A 88 -10.38 2.96 -12.07
N THR A 89 -9.32 3.74 -11.83
CA THR A 89 -8.53 3.69 -10.60
C THR A 89 -9.42 3.92 -9.37
N ARG A 90 -10.31 4.93 -9.44
CA ARG A 90 -11.22 5.25 -8.34
C ARG A 90 -12.16 4.09 -8.02
N LYS A 91 -12.68 3.37 -9.02
CA LYS A 91 -13.54 2.20 -8.81
C LYS A 91 -12.80 1.08 -8.07
N LYS A 92 -11.57 0.75 -8.47
CA LYS A 92 -10.78 -0.29 -7.76
C LYS A 92 -10.49 0.10 -6.31
N VAL A 93 -10.21 1.38 -6.04
CA VAL A 93 -10.03 1.87 -4.65
C VAL A 93 -11.33 1.84 -3.86
N ILE A 94 -12.47 2.19 -4.46
CA ILE A 94 -13.79 2.05 -3.83
C ILE A 94 -14.07 0.60 -3.46
N ASP A 95 -13.77 -0.35 -4.36
CA ASP A 95 -13.99 -1.77 -4.12
C ASP A 95 -13.07 -2.29 -3.00
N LEU A 96 -11.82 -1.85 -2.94
CA LEU A 96 -10.91 -2.11 -1.82
C LEU A 96 -11.49 -1.60 -0.49
N ILE A 97 -11.97 -0.35 -0.45
CA ILE A 97 -12.56 0.22 0.77
C ILE A 97 -13.82 -0.56 1.18
N ARG A 98 -14.66 -0.97 0.22
CA ARG A 98 -15.87 -1.77 0.48
C ARG A 98 -15.56 -3.18 0.96
N GLN A 99 -14.50 -3.80 0.45
CA GLN A 99 -14.01 -5.09 0.89
C GLN A 99 -13.47 -5.01 2.33
N VAL A 100 -12.67 -3.98 2.61
CA VAL A 100 -11.99 -3.85 3.90
C VAL A 100 -12.92 -3.33 4.99
N LYS A 101 -13.88 -2.45 4.65
CA LYS A 101 -14.76 -1.74 5.61
C LYS A 101 -13.96 -1.12 6.77
N PRO A 102 -12.99 -0.22 6.49
CA PRO A 102 -12.12 0.33 7.53
C PRO A 102 -12.84 1.35 8.40
N ASP A 103 -12.47 1.39 9.68
CA ASP A 103 -12.82 2.46 10.61
C ASP A 103 -11.86 3.65 10.47
N VAL A 104 -10.60 3.36 10.11
CA VAL A 104 -9.52 4.33 9.95
C VAL A 104 -8.76 4.04 8.65
N ILE A 105 -8.50 5.10 7.89
CA ILE A 105 -7.63 5.04 6.70
C ILE A 105 -6.37 5.87 6.97
N ILE A 106 -5.20 5.28 6.70
CA ILE A 106 -3.89 5.96 6.70
C ILE A 106 -3.43 6.04 5.25
N THR A 107 -3.10 7.23 4.76
CA THR A 107 -2.56 7.43 3.41
C THR A 107 -1.75 8.71 3.35
N TYR A 108 -1.22 9.05 2.18
CA TYR A 108 -0.44 10.27 1.97
C TYR A 108 -1.23 11.53 2.30
N THR A 109 -0.49 12.60 2.56
CA THR A 109 -1.08 13.94 2.53
C THR A 109 -1.48 14.27 1.09
N PRO A 110 -2.45 15.19 0.87
CA PRO A 110 -2.82 15.63 -0.48
C PRO A 110 -1.65 16.20 -1.32
N ARG A 111 -0.58 16.65 -0.65
CA ARG A 111 0.68 17.08 -1.27
C ARG A 111 1.81 16.20 -0.74
N ASP A 112 2.10 15.15 -1.47
CA ASP A 112 3.19 14.24 -1.14
C ASP A 112 4.52 14.70 -1.75
N ILE A 113 5.63 14.34 -1.12
CA ILE A 113 6.99 14.75 -1.52
C ILE A 113 7.37 14.27 -2.93
N CYS A 114 6.72 13.19 -3.39
CA CYS A 114 6.91 12.59 -4.72
C CYS A 114 5.93 13.11 -5.78
N GLN A 115 5.05 14.07 -5.44
CA GLN A 115 4.42 14.86 -6.49
C GLN A 115 5.49 15.75 -7.12
N ILE A 116 6.23 15.19 -8.08
CA ILE A 116 6.99 15.99 -9.04
C ILE A 116 5.93 16.87 -9.70
N PRO A 117 5.95 18.18 -9.47
CA PRO A 117 5.01 19.02 -10.16
C PRO A 117 5.36 18.92 -11.64
N TYR A 118 4.39 18.50 -12.46
CA TYR A 118 4.43 18.76 -13.88
C TYR A 118 4.28 20.30 -14.03
N TYR A 119 5.38 21.03 -13.83
CA TYR A 119 5.56 22.40 -14.29
C TYR A 119 6.38 22.38 -15.58
#